data_AF-A0A194XVH4-F1
#
_entry.id   AF-A0A194XVH4-F1
#
_cell.length_a   1.000
_cell.length_b   1.000
_cell.length_c   1.000
_cell.angle_alpha   90.00
_cell.angle_beta   90.00
_cell.angle_gamma   90.00
#
_symmetry.space_group_name_H-M   'P 1'
#
loop_
_entity.id
_entity.type
_entity.pdbx_description
1 polymer ?
#
loop_
_entity_poly.entity_id
_entity_poly.type
_entity_poly.pdbx_seq_one_letter_code
_entity_poly.pdbx_strand_id
1 'polypeptide(L)'
;MAACLENAAHIGINVYEHIRRPKGHNELTPSPFYQSTFATTSLPQSILTELYDSVKPDLRPCSAQVKQPHPLYIDTLPFPSLRQRVLALRSCVTDLGDAGADGGEKIFDEEDFCRDIDADGIVCWGSDTDIGTGAPWDRRSWECRPWFLRKWWMVTGGPEGELGKQSRWWAEMRGEVFEEV
;
A
#
# COMPACT_ATOMS: atom_id res chain seq x y z
N MET A 1 1.90 -12.28 2.23
CA MET A 1 3.11 -11.54 2.73
C MET A 1 4.37 -11.71 1.86
N ALA A 2 4.61 -12.84 1.18
CA ALA A 2 5.82 -13.06 0.35
C ALA A 2 6.04 -11.99 -0.75
N ALA A 3 5.00 -11.65 -1.51
CA ALA A 3 5.05 -10.59 -2.53
C ALA A 3 5.51 -9.22 -1.98
N CYS A 4 5.03 -8.83 -0.78
CA CYS A 4 5.45 -7.59 -0.15
C CYS A 4 6.94 -7.61 0.26
N LEU A 5 7.45 -8.77 0.68
CA LEU A 5 8.87 -8.93 1.03
C LEU A 5 9.77 -8.83 -0.21
N GLU A 6 9.33 -9.38 -1.34
CA GLU A 6 10.03 -9.25 -2.62
C GLU A 6 10.02 -7.79 -3.11
N ASN A 7 8.89 -7.10 -2.98
CA ASN A 7 8.81 -5.66 -3.27
C ASN A 7 9.74 -4.85 -2.36
N ALA A 8 9.88 -5.22 -1.09
CA ALA A 8 10.82 -4.58 -0.16
C ALA A 8 12.27 -4.70 -0.67
N ALA A 9 12.67 -5.85 -1.21
CA ALA A 9 13.99 -6.03 -1.81
C ALA A 9 14.19 -5.11 -3.03
N HIS A 10 13.16 -4.92 -3.86
CA HIS A 10 13.20 -4.02 -5.01
C HIS A 10 13.30 -2.53 -4.68
N ILE A 11 12.98 -2.13 -3.45
CA ILE A 11 13.17 -0.77 -2.95
C ILE A 11 14.43 -0.64 -2.07
N GLY A 12 15.32 -1.64 -2.11
CA GLY A 12 16.63 -1.61 -1.44
C GLY A 12 16.63 -2.03 0.03
N ILE A 13 15.53 -2.61 0.54
CA ILE A 13 15.49 -3.15 1.90
C ILE A 13 16.07 -4.55 1.92
N ASN A 14 17.12 -4.74 2.74
CA ASN A 14 17.62 -6.08 3.04
C ASN A 14 16.66 -6.79 4.00
N VAL A 15 15.90 -7.73 3.45
CA VAL A 15 14.87 -8.49 4.15
C VAL A 15 15.46 -9.42 5.22
N TYR A 16 16.69 -9.92 5.04
CA TYR A 16 17.36 -10.79 6.02
C TYR A 16 17.72 -10.07 7.32
N GLU A 17 18.11 -8.79 7.23
CA GLU A 17 18.34 -7.93 8.41
C GLU A 17 17.03 -7.60 9.14
N HIS A 18 15.91 -7.58 8.42
CA HIS A 18 14.59 -7.25 8.97
C HIS A 18 13.90 -8.42 9.67
N ILE A 19 14.09 -9.65 9.19
CA ILE A 19 13.54 -10.87 9.81
C ILE A 19 14.22 -11.18 11.16
N ARG A 20 15.50 -10.79 11.33
CA ARG A 20 16.27 -11.04 12.56
C ARG A 20 16.03 -10.06 13.69
N ARG A 21 15.40 -8.91 13.45
CA ARG A 21 15.11 -7.95 14.53
C ARG A 21 13.94 -8.47 15.37
N PRO A 22 14.08 -8.60 16.69
CA PRO A 22 12.95 -8.82 17.56
C PRO A 22 12.01 -7.63 17.41
N LYS A 23 10.85 -7.83 16.77
CA LYS A 23 9.82 -6.80 16.73
C LYS A 23 9.08 -6.85 18.06
N GLY A 24 9.03 -5.73 18.78
CA GLY A 24 8.03 -5.55 19.81
C GLY A 24 6.63 -5.65 19.19
N HIS A 25 5.65 -6.12 19.95
CA HIS A 25 4.25 -6.03 19.54
C HIS A 25 3.95 -4.53 19.24
N ASN A 26 3.68 -4.19 17.98
CA ASN A 26 3.36 -2.86 17.41
C ASN A 26 4.46 -2.01 16.74
N GLU A 27 5.71 -2.47 16.58
CA GLU A 27 6.71 -1.66 15.85
C GLU A 27 6.72 -1.98 14.35
N LEU A 28 6.05 -1.15 13.56
CA LEU A 28 6.14 -1.18 12.10
C LEU A 28 7.48 -0.59 11.64
N THR A 29 8.14 -1.26 10.70
CA THR A 29 9.38 -0.77 10.09
C THR A 29 9.16 0.57 9.38
N PRO A 30 9.99 1.60 9.59
CA PRO A 30 9.86 2.88 8.89
C PRO A 30 10.26 2.79 7.41
N SER A 31 9.61 3.60 6.58
CA SER A 31 9.89 3.73 5.14
C SER A 31 11.30 4.30 4.87
N PRO A 32 12.04 3.76 3.89
CA PRO A 32 13.28 4.37 3.39
C PRO A 32 13.04 5.57 2.45
N PHE A 33 11.82 5.76 1.96
CA PHE A 33 11.50 6.86 1.04
C PHE A 33 11.22 8.18 1.76
N TYR A 34 10.75 8.13 3.01
CA TYR A 34 10.60 9.33 3.81
C TYR A 34 11.97 9.99 4.06
N GLN A 35 12.09 11.26 3.70
CA GLN A 35 13.26 12.07 4.01
C GLN A 35 12.82 13.36 4.67
N SER A 36 13.29 13.60 5.91
CA SER A 36 12.92 14.79 6.68
C SER A 36 13.31 16.10 5.96
N THR A 37 14.33 16.07 5.12
CA THR A 37 14.76 17.19 4.27
C THR A 37 13.71 17.59 3.23
N PHE A 38 12.87 16.65 2.78
CA PHE A 38 11.79 16.93 1.84
C PHE A 38 10.48 17.31 2.51
N ALA A 39 10.35 17.19 3.84
CA ALA A 39 9.11 17.51 4.56
C ALA A 39 8.62 18.95 4.29
N THR A 40 9.54 19.90 4.12
CA THR A 40 9.24 21.31 3.82
C THR A 40 9.41 21.68 2.35
N THR A 41 9.95 20.77 1.51
CA THR A 41 10.28 21.04 0.11
C THR A 41 9.32 20.30 -0.82
N SER A 42 8.64 21.02 -1.71
CA SER A 42 7.83 20.38 -2.74
C SER A 42 8.65 20.06 -3.99
N LEU A 43 9.00 18.80 -4.17
CA LEU A 43 9.58 18.32 -5.42
C LEU A 43 8.48 17.96 -6.44
N PRO A 44 8.59 18.40 -7.70
CA PRO A 44 7.75 17.92 -8.80
C PRO A 44 7.88 16.40 -8.99
N GLN A 45 6.80 15.77 -9.46
CA GLN A 45 6.78 14.31 -9.68
C GLN A 45 7.82 13.85 -10.73
N SER A 46 8.19 14.70 -11.69
CA SER A 46 9.24 14.41 -12.67
C SER A 46 10.60 14.22 -11.99
N ILE A 47 10.97 15.11 -11.06
CA ILE A 47 12.21 15.01 -10.30
C ILE A 47 12.21 13.74 -9.44
N LEU A 48 11.10 13.43 -8.78
CA LEU A 48 10.98 12.17 -8.03
C LEU A 48 11.15 10.95 -8.94
N THR A 49 10.61 11.01 -10.17
CA THR A 49 10.75 9.92 -11.13
C THR A 49 12.21 9.69 -11.54
N GLU A 50 12.98 10.78 -11.70
CA GLU A 50 14.41 10.71 -12.00
C GLU A 50 15.23 10.22 -10.81
N LEU A 51 14.95 10.71 -9.60
CA LEU A 51 15.65 10.31 -8.37
C LEU A 51 15.45 8.83 -8.03
N TYR A 52 14.31 8.26 -8.41
CA TYR A 52 13.93 6.87 -8.13
C TYR A 52 13.80 6.06 -9.43
N ASP A 53 14.60 6.36 -10.45
CA ASP A 53 14.54 5.71 -11.77
C ASP A 53 14.80 4.18 -11.69
N SER A 54 15.71 3.79 -10.80
CA SER A 54 16.10 2.41 -10.48
C SER A 54 15.00 1.62 -9.76
N VAL A 55 14.04 2.30 -9.14
CA VAL A 55 12.87 1.68 -8.52
C VAL A 55 11.85 1.34 -9.61
N LYS A 56 11.23 0.16 -9.50
CA LYS A 56 10.20 -0.31 -10.44
C LYS A 56 9.06 0.70 -10.53
N PRO A 57 8.51 0.99 -11.74
CA PRO A 57 7.58 2.10 -11.94
C PRO A 57 6.42 2.18 -10.95
N ASP A 58 5.74 1.06 -10.68
CA ASP A 58 4.59 1.01 -9.77
C ASP A 58 4.97 1.03 -8.27
N LEU A 59 6.26 0.86 -7.93
CA LEU A 59 6.81 0.99 -6.57
C LEU A 59 7.49 2.35 -6.32
N ARG A 60 7.69 3.19 -7.35
CA ARG A 60 8.28 4.53 -7.17
C ARG A 60 7.50 5.33 -6.14
N PRO A 61 8.15 6.09 -5.24
CA PRO A 61 7.44 6.84 -4.22
C PRO A 61 6.63 7.98 -4.84
N CYS A 62 5.46 8.24 -4.26
CA CYS A 62 4.70 9.45 -4.52
C CYS A 62 5.22 10.62 -3.66
N SER A 63 4.80 11.85 -4.01
CA SER A 63 5.19 13.05 -3.24
C SER A 63 4.84 12.96 -1.75
N ALA A 64 3.76 12.27 -1.37
CA ALA A 64 3.39 12.10 0.03
C ALA A 64 4.38 11.19 0.79
N GLN A 65 4.86 10.11 0.16
CA GLN A 65 5.79 9.16 0.79
C GLN A 65 7.13 9.82 1.13
N VAL A 66 7.65 10.69 0.26
CA VAL A 66 8.91 11.38 0.56
C VAL A 66 8.77 12.45 1.65
N LYS A 67 7.56 12.94 1.90
CA LYS A 67 7.27 14.05 2.83
C LYS A 67 6.76 13.63 4.21
N GLN A 68 6.07 12.50 4.30
CA GLN A 68 5.36 12.07 5.51
C GLN A 68 6.07 10.84 6.11
N PRO A 69 6.39 10.82 7.41
CA PRO A 69 6.83 9.60 8.08
C PRO A 69 5.76 8.52 7.96
N HIS A 70 6.13 7.33 7.51
CA HIS A 70 5.18 6.24 7.35
C HIS A 70 5.85 4.85 7.40
N PRO A 71 5.09 3.79 7.67
CA PRO A 71 5.54 2.40 7.63
C PRO A 71 5.89 1.87 6.24
N LEU A 72 6.90 1.00 6.20
CA LEU A 72 7.42 0.31 5.03
C LEU A 72 6.35 -0.48 4.26
N TYR A 73 5.33 -1.03 4.92
CA TYR A 73 4.32 -1.84 4.23
C TYR A 73 3.57 -1.02 3.16
N ILE A 74 3.49 0.31 3.32
CA ILE A 74 2.88 1.16 2.30
C ILE A 74 3.74 1.14 1.04
N ASP A 75 5.07 1.18 1.17
CA ASP A 75 6.00 1.20 0.03
C ASP A 75 6.00 -0.08 -0.79
N THR A 76 5.57 -1.19 -0.18
CA THR A 76 5.57 -2.51 -0.84
C THR A 76 4.29 -2.77 -1.64
N LEU A 77 3.30 -1.87 -1.59
CA LEU A 77 2.08 -1.99 -2.40
C LEU A 77 2.27 -1.30 -3.77
N PRO A 78 2.18 -2.01 -4.91
CA PRO A 78 2.45 -1.45 -6.24
C PRO A 78 1.28 -0.62 -6.80
N PHE A 79 0.65 0.20 -5.96
CA PHE A 79 -0.53 0.99 -6.32
C PHE A 79 -0.33 2.44 -5.90
N PRO A 80 0.25 3.30 -6.77
CA PRO A 80 0.55 4.69 -6.44
C PRO A 80 -0.64 5.45 -5.86
N SER A 81 -1.84 5.26 -6.42
CA SER A 81 -3.05 5.96 -5.97
C SER A 81 -3.54 5.46 -4.61
N LEU A 82 -3.43 4.15 -4.35
CA LEU A 82 -3.78 3.56 -3.06
C LEU A 82 -2.83 4.07 -1.97
N ARG A 83 -1.52 4.02 -2.20
CA ARG A 83 -0.50 4.52 -1.26
C ARG A 83 -0.74 5.98 -0.88
N GLN A 84 -1.03 6.82 -1.88
CA GLN A 84 -1.34 8.24 -1.65
C GLN A 84 -2.61 8.43 -0.79
N ARG A 85 -3.67 7.66 -1.02
CA ARG A 85 -4.90 7.75 -0.22
C ARG A 85 -4.73 7.23 1.20
N VAL A 86 -4.00 6.13 1.39
CA VAL A 86 -3.63 5.63 2.72
C VAL A 86 -2.90 6.71 3.51
N LEU A 87 -1.87 7.34 2.93
CA LEU A 87 -1.13 8.41 3.59
C LEU A 87 -1.99 9.64 3.93
N ALA A 88 -2.87 10.04 3.00
CA ALA A 88 -3.80 11.14 3.25
C ALA A 88 -4.70 10.84 4.47
N LEU A 89 -5.33 9.67 4.51
CA LEU A 89 -6.28 9.31 5.58
C LEU A 89 -5.60 9.01 6.91
N ARG A 90 -4.37 8.50 6.93
CA ARG A 90 -3.56 8.36 8.15
C ARG A 90 -3.34 9.68 8.88
N SER A 91 -3.32 10.78 8.13
CA SER A 91 -3.12 12.13 8.65
C SER A 91 -4.44 12.81 9.07
N CYS A 92 -5.59 12.19 8.79
CA CYS A 92 -6.91 12.75 9.09
C CYS A 92 -7.46 12.23 10.42
N VAL A 93 -7.85 13.15 11.30
CA VAL A 93 -8.59 12.88 12.54
C VAL A 93 -9.90 13.66 12.52
N THR A 94 -10.97 13.10 13.08
CA THR A 94 -12.24 13.84 13.24
C THR A 94 -12.27 14.57 14.58
N ASP A 95 -12.81 15.79 14.59
CA ASP A 95 -13.09 16.54 15.83
C ASP A 95 -14.38 16.06 16.54
N LEU A 96 -14.91 14.89 16.16
CA LEU A 96 -16.21 14.38 16.62
C LEU A 96 -16.13 13.56 17.92
N GLY A 97 -14.92 13.38 18.48
CA GLY A 97 -14.74 12.76 19.79
C GLY A 97 -15.09 13.75 20.89
N ASP A 98 -15.98 13.35 21.81
CA ASP A 98 -16.30 14.11 23.01
C ASP A 98 -14.98 14.49 23.73
N ALA A 99 -14.84 15.76 24.13
CA ALA A 99 -13.58 16.40 24.53
C ALA A 99 -12.99 15.92 25.87
N GLY A 100 -13.09 14.62 26.15
CA GLY A 100 -12.64 13.93 27.35
C GLY A 100 -11.58 12.87 27.04
N ALA A 101 -10.33 13.30 27.11
CA ALA A 101 -9.15 12.54 27.55
C ALA A 101 -8.16 11.95 26.52
N ASP A 102 -8.45 11.68 25.24
CA ASP A 102 -7.40 11.33 24.27
C ASP A 102 -7.93 11.30 22.82
N GLY A 103 -7.56 12.29 21.99
CA GLY A 103 -7.50 12.22 20.53
C GLY A 103 -8.78 11.91 19.74
N GLY A 104 -9.13 12.77 18.77
CA GLY A 104 -10.26 12.54 17.86
C GLY A 104 -10.25 11.16 17.17
N GLU A 105 -11.44 10.63 16.83
CA GLU A 105 -11.58 9.32 16.17
C GLU A 105 -10.90 9.34 14.80
N LYS A 106 -10.01 8.37 14.57
CA LYS A 106 -9.33 8.20 13.29
C LYS A 106 -10.32 7.71 12.25
N ILE A 107 -10.34 8.39 11.09
CA ILE A 107 -11.18 8.00 9.95
C ILE A 107 -10.70 6.66 9.34
N PHE A 108 -9.43 6.33 9.54
CA PHE A 108 -8.79 5.14 8.98
C PHE A 108 -8.14 4.33 10.09
N ASP A 109 -8.72 3.16 10.36
CA ASP A 109 -8.11 2.13 11.21
C ASP A 109 -7.07 1.36 10.40
N GLU A 110 -5.82 1.79 10.54
CA GLU A 110 -4.68 1.19 9.87
C GLU A 110 -4.41 -0.26 10.32
N GLU A 111 -4.68 -0.58 11.58
CA GLU A 111 -4.44 -1.92 12.12
C GLU A 111 -5.45 -2.90 11.50
N ASP A 112 -6.72 -2.50 11.42
CA ASP A 112 -7.76 -3.27 10.75
C ASP A 112 -7.51 -3.41 9.24
N PHE A 113 -6.99 -2.37 8.58
CA PHE A 113 -6.58 -2.44 7.18
C PHE A 113 -5.45 -3.46 6.95
N CYS A 114 -4.41 -3.45 7.79
CA CYS A 114 -3.31 -4.41 7.71
C CYS A 114 -3.79 -5.85 7.99
N ARG A 115 -4.66 -6.04 8.99
CA ARG A 115 -5.27 -7.36 9.29
C ARG A 115 -6.04 -7.91 8.09
N ASP A 116 -6.79 -7.04 7.40
CA ASP A 116 -7.55 -7.44 6.22
C ASP A 116 -6.65 -7.73 5.00
N ILE A 117 -5.50 -7.04 4.87
CA ILE A 117 -4.48 -7.40 3.87
C ILE A 117 -3.93 -8.79 4.17
N ASP A 118 -3.59 -9.06 5.43
CA ASP A 118 -3.05 -10.36 5.87
C ASP A 118 -4.09 -11.49 5.76
N ALA A 119 -5.37 -11.17 5.82
CA ALA A 119 -6.50 -12.08 5.61
C ALA A 119 -6.90 -12.25 4.13
N ASP A 120 -5.93 -12.19 3.22
CA ASP A 120 -6.09 -12.36 1.77
C ASP A 120 -7.07 -11.36 1.12
N GLY A 121 -7.26 -10.17 1.72
CA GLY A 121 -8.06 -9.10 1.14
C GLY A 121 -7.49 -8.58 -0.16
N ILE A 122 -6.16 -8.62 -0.30
CA ILE A 122 -5.43 -8.42 -1.56
C ILE A 122 -4.46 -9.58 -1.76
N VAL A 123 -4.39 -10.12 -2.98
CA VAL A 123 -3.61 -11.29 -3.33
C VAL A 123 -2.71 -10.94 -4.51
N CYS A 124 -1.44 -11.35 -4.44
CA CYS A 124 -0.54 -11.31 -5.58
C CYS A 124 -0.50 -12.70 -6.24
N TRP A 125 -0.89 -12.76 -7.51
CA TRP A 125 -0.76 -13.93 -8.34
C TRP A 125 0.69 -14.15 -8.76
N GLY A 126 1.12 -15.42 -8.80
CA GLY A 126 2.45 -15.82 -9.25
C GLY A 126 3.61 -15.65 -8.27
N SER A 127 3.36 -15.27 -7.00
CA SER A 127 4.41 -15.25 -5.97
C SER A 127 4.65 -16.61 -5.30
N ASP A 128 3.70 -17.56 -5.38
CA ASP A 128 3.79 -18.87 -4.69
C ASP A 128 3.14 -20.07 -5.43
N THR A 129 2.59 -19.92 -6.64
CA THR A 129 1.92 -21.02 -7.37
C THR A 129 2.18 -20.98 -8.87
N ASP A 130 2.42 -22.15 -9.48
CA ASP A 130 2.76 -22.45 -10.89
C ASP A 130 1.80 -21.92 -11.99
N ILE A 131 0.85 -21.04 -11.65
CA ILE A 131 0.00 -20.34 -12.60
C ILE A 131 0.33 -18.84 -12.54
N GLY A 132 1.43 -18.48 -13.21
CA GLY A 132 1.80 -17.09 -13.49
C GLY A 132 3.26 -16.75 -13.20
N THR A 133 3.92 -16.05 -14.12
CA THR A 133 5.23 -15.40 -13.92
C THR A 133 5.08 -14.07 -13.17
N GLY A 134 4.30 -14.07 -12.09
CA GLY A 134 3.86 -12.85 -11.42
C GLY A 134 5.04 -11.99 -10.98
N ALA A 135 5.00 -10.71 -11.33
CA ALA A 135 5.96 -9.72 -10.85
C ALA A 135 5.27 -8.93 -9.73
N PRO A 136 5.61 -9.13 -8.45
CA PRO A 136 4.89 -8.46 -7.35
C PRO A 136 5.04 -6.94 -7.38
N TRP A 137 6.04 -6.41 -8.07
CA TRP A 137 6.21 -4.98 -8.30
C TRP A 137 5.37 -4.44 -9.47
N ASP A 138 4.68 -5.30 -10.22
CA ASP A 138 3.71 -4.93 -11.26
C ASP A 138 2.30 -5.04 -10.67
N ARG A 139 1.55 -3.94 -10.69
CA ARG A 139 0.19 -3.89 -10.16
C ARG A 139 -0.76 -4.89 -10.80
N ARG A 140 -0.49 -5.32 -12.04
CA ARG A 140 -1.32 -6.29 -12.78
C ARG A 140 -1.28 -7.68 -12.15
N SER A 141 -0.22 -8.00 -11.39
CA SER A 141 -0.10 -9.26 -10.68
C SER A 141 -1.03 -9.35 -9.46
N TRP A 142 -1.79 -8.30 -9.15
CA TRP A 142 -2.54 -8.22 -7.90
C TRP A 142 -4.05 -8.16 -8.13
N GLU A 143 -4.78 -8.80 -7.24
CA GLU A 143 -6.24 -8.85 -7.19
C GLU A 143 -6.73 -8.53 -5.78
N CYS A 144 -7.84 -7.80 -5.68
CA CYS A 144 -8.53 -7.49 -4.45
C CYS A 144 -9.83 -8.27 -4.36
N ARG A 145 -10.14 -8.78 -3.17
CA ARG A 145 -11.43 -9.42 -2.90
C ARG A 145 -12.55 -8.37 -2.89
N PRO A 146 -13.76 -8.69 -3.38
CA PRO A 146 -14.89 -7.74 -3.39
C PRO A 146 -15.23 -7.16 -2.01
N TRP A 147 -15.17 -7.98 -0.95
CA TRP A 147 -15.43 -7.52 0.42
C TRP A 147 -14.42 -6.48 0.90
N PHE A 148 -13.14 -6.65 0.52
CA PHE A 148 -12.07 -5.72 0.87
C PHE A 148 -12.26 -4.41 0.12
N LEU A 149 -12.59 -4.49 -1.17
CA LEU A 149 -12.87 -3.30 -1.99
C LEU A 149 -14.01 -2.47 -1.42
N ARG A 150 -15.09 -3.13 -0.94
CA ARG A 150 -16.23 -2.48 -0.31
C ARG A 150 -15.86 -1.81 1.01
N LYS A 151 -15.19 -2.53 1.91
CA LYS A 151 -14.81 -2.00 3.23
C LYS A 151 -13.84 -0.83 3.12
N TRP A 152 -12.84 -0.97 2.25
CA TRP A 152 -11.73 -0.03 2.11
C TRP A 152 -11.84 0.88 0.88
N TRP A 153 -13.06 1.12 0.40
CA TRP A 153 -13.33 1.88 -0.82
C TRP A 153 -12.64 3.26 -0.83
N MET A 154 -12.53 3.91 0.33
CA MET A 154 -11.88 5.21 0.50
C MET A 154 -10.37 5.20 0.20
N VAL A 155 -9.68 4.07 0.44
CA VAL A 155 -8.25 3.94 0.11
C VAL A 155 -8.02 3.25 -1.22
N THR A 156 -8.87 2.30 -1.60
CA THR A 156 -8.75 1.59 -2.88
C THR A 156 -9.19 2.45 -4.06
N GLY A 157 -10.08 3.42 -3.82
CA GLY A 157 -10.77 4.19 -4.86
C GLY A 157 -11.98 3.46 -5.44
N GLY A 158 -12.45 2.40 -4.77
CA GLY A 158 -13.57 1.57 -5.22
C GLY A 158 -13.30 0.86 -6.55
N PRO A 159 -14.36 0.44 -7.27
CA PRO A 159 -14.26 -0.26 -8.57
C PRO A 159 -13.43 0.50 -9.62
N GLU A 160 -13.43 1.83 -9.56
CA GLU A 160 -12.72 2.68 -10.52
C GLU A 160 -11.27 3.01 -10.14
N GLY A 161 -10.87 2.64 -8.93
CA GLY A 161 -9.49 2.72 -8.46
C GLY A 161 -8.57 1.73 -9.19
N GLU A 162 -7.26 1.93 -9.08
CA GLU A 162 -6.26 1.08 -9.73
C GLU A 162 -6.47 -0.40 -9.38
N LEU A 163 -6.63 -0.70 -8.09
CA LEU A 163 -6.83 -2.05 -7.58
C LEU A 163 -8.19 -2.63 -8.01
N GLY A 164 -9.25 -1.82 -8.00
CA GLY A 164 -10.58 -2.25 -8.47
C GLY A 164 -10.57 -2.66 -9.94
N LYS A 165 -9.96 -1.83 -10.80
CA LYS A 165 -9.82 -2.11 -12.24
C LYS A 165 -9.00 -3.37 -12.53
N GLN A 166 -7.90 -3.59 -11.80
CA GLN A 166 -7.12 -4.83 -11.95
C GLN A 166 -7.91 -6.06 -11.49
N SER A 167 -8.68 -5.93 -10.41
CA SER A 167 -9.49 -7.04 -9.89
C SER A 167 -10.62 -7.41 -10.85
N ARG A 168 -11.25 -6.41 -11.47
CA ARG A 168 -12.24 -6.62 -12.53
C ARG A 168 -11.64 -7.40 -13.71
N TRP A 169 -10.44 -7.03 -14.15
CA TRP A 169 -9.75 -7.75 -15.23
C TRP A 169 -9.48 -9.23 -14.89
N TRP A 170 -9.04 -9.52 -13.65
CA TRP A 170 -8.84 -10.90 -13.19
C TRP A 170 -10.14 -11.71 -13.15
N ALA A 171 -11.24 -11.10 -12.70
CA ALA A 171 -12.57 -11.73 -12.72
C ALA A 171 -13.03 -12.00 -14.17
N GLU A 172 -12.91 -11.02 -15.06
CA GLU A 172 -13.24 -11.17 -16.49
C GLU A 172 -12.45 -12.30 -17.17
N MET A 173 -11.15 -12.42 -16.86
CA MET A 173 -10.33 -13.53 -17.36
C MET A 173 -10.82 -14.90 -16.93
N ARG A 174 -11.43 -15.01 -15.74
CA ARG A 174 -12.02 -16.25 -15.22
C ARG A 174 -13.48 -16.47 -15.65
N GLY A 175 -14.07 -15.50 -16.37
CA GLY A 175 -15.49 -15.52 -16.71
C GLY A 175 -16.42 -15.27 -15.52
N GLU A 176 -15.89 -14.66 -14.45
CA GLU A 176 -16.64 -14.29 -13.25
C GLU A 176 -17.29 -12.91 -13.42
N VAL A 177 -18.45 -12.71 -12.79
CA VAL A 177 -19.04 -11.37 -12.68
C VAL A 177 -18.36 -10.66 -11.52
N PHE A 178 -17.71 -9.54 -11.81
CA PHE A 178 -17.18 -8.68 -10.77
C PHE A 178 -18.34 -7.90 -10.14
N GLU A 179 -18.70 -8.26 -8.91
CA GLU A 179 -19.75 -7.52 -8.18
C GLU A 179 -19.27 -6.08 -7.93
N GLU A 180 -19.86 -5.14 -8.66
CA GLU A 180 -19.69 -3.72 -8.40
C GLU A 180 -20.41 -3.40 -7.08
N VAL A 181 -19.62 -2.88 -6.13
CA VAL A 181 -20.04 -2.53 -4.77
C VAL A 181 -21.13 -1.44 -4.80
#